data_AF-A0A7C1LYR0-F1
#
_entry.id   AF-A0A7C1LYR0-F1
#
_cell.length_a   1.000
_cell.length_b   1.000
_cell.length_c   1.000
_cell.angle_alpha   90.00
_cell.angle_beta   90.00
_cell.angle_gamma   90.00
#
_symmetry.space_group_name_H-M   'P 1'
#
loop_
_entity.id
_entity.type
_entity.pdbx_description
1 polymer ?
#
loop_
_entity_poly.entity_id
_entity_poly.type
_entity_poly.pdbx_seq_one_letter_code
_entity_poly.pdbx_strand_id
1 'polypeptide(L)'
;MLRELLIGIAGGTLSGISPGIHVNTLGTFLAGFGVRDNLLLFSMGLTHTFLDVIPSAFLGVPDEGTALGVLPAHRLVLQGRAMEVVRIALWASFLAVLFVLPLAPFYMVLAPLYTPEVGRLLVGLIAVFLILTERGGKRLYAFFIFIISGVLGMLTFRLGLSQPFYHLFTGL
;
A
#
# COMPACT_ATOMS: atom_id res chain seq x y z
N MET A 1 16.17 3.15 -20.94
CA MET A 1 15.77 1.75 -20.64
C MET A 1 16.63 1.06 -19.58
N LEU A 2 17.85 0.54 -19.88
CA LEU A 2 18.63 -0.20 -18.86
C LEU A 2 19.01 0.65 -17.65
N ARG A 3 19.41 1.91 -17.89
CA ARG A 3 19.72 2.87 -16.83
C ARG A 3 18.53 3.12 -15.90
N GLU A 4 17.34 3.37 -16.45
CA GLU A 4 16.11 3.57 -15.66
C GLU A 4 15.78 2.32 -14.84
N LEU A 5 15.95 1.14 -15.42
CA LEU A 5 15.70 -0.13 -14.75
C LEU A 5 16.64 -0.32 -13.56
N LEU A 6 17.95 -0.07 -13.72
CA LEU A 6 18.92 -0.15 -12.64
C LEU A 6 18.67 0.89 -11.53
N ILE A 7 18.35 2.13 -11.91
CA ILE A 7 18.03 3.19 -10.96
C ILE A 7 16.75 2.86 -10.19
N GLY A 8 15.72 2.36 -10.88
CA GLY A 8 14.48 1.96 -10.22
C GLY A 8 14.69 0.78 -9.28
N ILE A 9 15.45 -0.25 -9.67
CA ILE A 9 15.83 -1.34 -8.76
C ILE A 9 16.55 -0.80 -7.52
N ALA A 10 17.50 0.11 -7.69
CA ALA A 10 18.20 0.73 -6.56
C ALA A 10 17.24 1.51 -5.64
N GLY A 11 16.38 2.36 -6.20
CA GLY A 11 15.38 3.12 -5.42
C GLY A 11 14.34 2.22 -4.74
N GLY A 12 13.91 1.15 -5.41
CA GLY A 12 12.97 0.17 -4.87
C GLY A 12 13.59 -0.66 -3.75
N THR A 13 14.88 -0.97 -3.86
CA THR A 13 15.66 -1.63 -2.79
C THR A 13 15.77 -0.73 -1.58
N LEU A 14 16.11 0.55 -1.78
CA LEU A 14 16.22 1.52 -0.69
C LEU A 14 14.88 1.71 0.04
N SER A 15 13.78 1.89 -0.69
CA SER A 15 12.45 2.01 -0.06
C SER A 15 11.98 0.72 0.57
N GLY A 16 12.12 -0.42 -0.09
CA GLY A 16 11.63 -1.70 0.43
C GLY A 16 12.35 -2.17 1.68
N ILE A 17 13.62 -1.79 1.90
CA ILE A 17 14.35 -2.12 3.12
C ILE A 17 14.12 -1.07 4.22
N SER A 18 13.86 0.18 3.85
CA SER A 18 13.69 1.27 4.82
C SER A 18 12.30 1.23 5.44
N PRO A 19 12.15 0.98 6.75
CA PRO A 19 10.85 0.97 7.40
C PRO A 19 10.18 2.35 7.28
N GLY A 20 8.90 2.36 6.91
CA GLY A 20 8.09 3.58 6.79
C GLY A 20 8.32 4.42 5.53
N ILE A 21 9.19 3.99 4.60
CA ILE A 21 9.35 4.64 3.29
C ILE A 21 8.65 3.81 2.22
N HIS A 22 7.48 4.28 1.78
CA HIS A 22 6.76 3.66 0.68
C HIS A 22 7.23 4.14 -0.70
N VAL A 23 7.05 3.27 -1.70
CA VAL A 23 7.28 3.61 -3.11
C VAL A 23 6.48 4.84 -3.55
N ASN A 24 5.27 5.04 -3.04
CA ASN A 24 4.41 6.17 -3.41
C ASN A 24 5.02 7.52 -3.00
N THR A 25 5.65 7.56 -1.83
CA THR A 25 6.36 8.75 -1.32
C THR A 25 7.59 9.06 -2.16
N LEU A 26 8.36 8.04 -2.54
CA LEU A 26 9.47 8.24 -3.47
C LEU A 26 9.01 8.67 -4.86
N GLY A 27 7.92 8.08 -5.39
CA GLY A 27 7.38 8.44 -6.69
C GLY A 27 6.93 9.91 -6.74
N THR A 28 6.24 10.39 -5.70
CA THR A 28 5.85 11.80 -5.59
C THR A 28 7.04 12.73 -5.42
N PHE A 29 8.05 12.34 -4.62
CA PHE A 29 9.29 13.10 -4.50
C PHE A 29 10.02 13.23 -5.84
N LEU A 30 10.23 12.10 -6.55
CA LEU A 30 10.86 12.05 -7.87
C LEU A 30 10.09 12.87 -8.92
N ALA A 31 8.76 12.85 -8.88
CA ALA A 31 7.94 13.69 -9.73
C ALA A 31 8.17 15.19 -9.48
N GLY A 32 8.46 15.58 -8.25
CA GLY A 32 8.86 16.94 -7.87
C GLY A 32 10.18 17.40 -8.52
N PHE A 33 11.10 16.47 -8.81
CA PHE A 33 12.33 16.72 -9.56
C PHE A 33 12.15 16.59 -11.09
N GLY A 34 10.92 16.44 -11.56
CA GLY A 34 10.62 16.29 -12.99
C GLY A 34 10.84 14.88 -13.54
N VAL A 35 11.12 13.88 -12.69
CA VAL A 35 11.25 12.48 -13.13
C VAL A 35 9.85 11.90 -13.34
N ARG A 36 9.53 11.56 -14.58
CA ARG A 36 8.23 10.99 -14.99
C ARG A 36 8.37 9.70 -15.80
N ASP A 37 9.51 9.05 -15.67
CA ASP A 37 9.79 7.85 -16.44
C ASP A 37 9.00 6.65 -15.90
N ASN A 38 8.08 6.15 -16.71
CA ASN A 38 7.21 5.03 -16.36
C ASN A 38 7.99 3.75 -16.07
N LEU A 39 9.09 3.49 -16.79
CA LEU A 39 9.88 2.28 -16.60
C LEU A 39 10.64 2.32 -15.28
N LEU A 40 11.17 3.50 -14.92
CA LEU A 40 11.83 3.72 -13.63
C LEU A 40 10.85 3.51 -12.47
N LEU A 41 9.67 4.15 -12.53
CA LEU A 41 8.66 4.04 -11.47
C LEU A 41 8.13 2.61 -11.34
N PHE A 42 7.94 1.92 -12.48
CA PHE A 42 7.50 0.54 -12.50
C PHE A 42 8.54 -0.41 -11.88
N SER A 43 9.80 -0.35 -12.30
CA SER A 43 10.86 -1.21 -11.74
C SER A 43 11.12 -0.91 -10.26
N MET A 44 11.01 0.36 -9.86
CA MET A 44 11.08 0.78 -8.46
C MET A 44 9.96 0.18 -7.62
N GLY A 45 8.71 0.30 -8.05
CA GLY A 45 7.57 -0.25 -7.31
C GLY A 45 7.56 -1.76 -7.23
N LEU A 46 7.89 -2.43 -8.34
CA LEU A 46 8.01 -3.89 -8.35
C LEU A 46 9.08 -4.35 -7.37
N THR A 47 10.26 -3.73 -7.40
CA THR A 47 11.36 -4.08 -6.46
C THR A 47 10.98 -3.82 -5.01
N HIS A 48 10.31 -2.70 -4.73
CA HIS A 48 9.82 -2.36 -3.38
C HIS A 48 8.89 -3.45 -2.82
N THR A 49 7.87 -3.88 -3.58
CA THR A 49 6.89 -4.89 -3.13
C THR A 49 7.46 -6.30 -2.91
N PHE A 50 8.67 -6.56 -3.39
CA PHE A 50 9.36 -7.82 -3.12
C PHE A 50 10.15 -7.76 -1.81
N LEU A 51 10.46 -6.55 -1.31
CA LEU A 51 11.39 -6.32 -0.21
C LEU A 51 10.72 -5.74 1.04
N ASP A 52 9.63 -4.98 0.90
CA ASP A 52 8.87 -4.34 1.98
C ASP A 52 8.38 -5.29 3.08
N VAL A 53 8.21 -6.57 2.74
CA VAL A 53 7.86 -7.61 3.73
C VAL A 53 8.97 -7.82 4.78
N ILE A 54 10.23 -7.53 4.45
CA ILE A 54 11.38 -7.77 5.32
C ILE A 54 11.32 -6.85 6.54
N PRO A 55 11.35 -5.51 6.40
CA PRO A 55 11.22 -4.64 7.58
C PRO A 55 9.92 -4.91 8.33
N SER A 56 8.83 -5.21 7.62
CA SER A 56 7.54 -5.46 8.26
C SER A 56 7.50 -6.72 9.12
N ALA A 57 8.06 -7.84 8.63
CA ALA A 57 8.11 -9.10 9.36
C ALA A 57 9.13 -9.10 10.50
N PHE A 58 10.29 -8.47 10.31
CA PHE A 58 11.41 -8.55 11.25
C PHE A 58 11.43 -7.42 12.27
N LEU A 59 11.04 -6.20 11.89
CA LEU A 59 11.01 -5.04 12.78
C LEU A 59 9.63 -4.80 13.39
N GLY A 60 8.60 -5.55 12.94
CA GLY A 60 7.23 -5.40 13.42
C GLY A 60 6.63 -4.03 13.09
N VAL A 61 7.14 -3.36 12.05
CA VAL A 61 6.60 -2.09 11.54
C VAL A 61 5.62 -2.44 10.41
N PRO A 62 4.30 -2.49 10.68
CA PRO A 62 3.32 -2.80 9.66
C PRO A 62 3.25 -1.68 8.61
N ASP A 63 3.21 -2.09 7.34
CA ASP A 63 2.86 -1.22 6.22
C ASP A 63 1.37 -1.41 5.90
N GLU A 64 0.78 -0.46 5.16
CA GLU A 64 -0.66 -0.47 4.81
C GLU A 64 -1.10 -1.82 4.19
N GLY A 65 -0.24 -2.43 3.37
CA GLY A 65 -0.50 -3.71 2.70
C GLY A 65 -0.17 -4.96 3.54
N THR A 66 0.61 -4.82 4.61
CA THR A 66 1.11 -5.98 5.39
C THR A 66 0.49 -6.07 6.79
N ALA A 67 -0.23 -5.04 7.25
CA ALA A 67 -0.78 -4.92 8.60
C ALA A 67 -1.49 -6.19 9.11
N LEU A 68 -2.31 -6.84 8.28
CA LEU A 68 -3.01 -8.08 8.64
C LEU A 68 -2.09 -9.31 8.74
N GLY A 69 -0.99 -9.31 8.00
CA GLY A 69 0.01 -10.38 7.95
C GLY A 69 1.15 -10.24 8.97
N VAL A 70 1.34 -9.06 9.56
CA VAL A 70 2.48 -8.80 10.49
C VAL A 70 2.42 -9.68 11.72
N LEU A 71 1.25 -9.84 12.36
CA LEU A 71 1.15 -10.66 13.58
C LEU A 71 1.53 -12.14 13.35
N PRO A 72 0.98 -12.85 12.35
CA PRO A 72 1.42 -14.22 12.07
C PRO A 72 2.88 -14.28 11.59
N ALA A 73 3.34 -13.33 10.78
CA ALA A 73 4.74 -13.24 10.36
C ALA A 73 5.69 -13.10 11.56
N HIS A 74 5.39 -12.20 12.48
CA HIS A 74 6.18 -11.97 13.69
C HIS A 74 6.22 -13.22 14.58
N ARG A 75 5.10 -13.95 14.73
CA ARG A 75 5.08 -15.23 15.45
C ARG A 75 6.02 -16.26 14.82
N LEU A 76 6.06 -16.37 13.49
CA LEU A 76 6.99 -17.26 12.79
C LEU A 76 8.44 -16.82 12.98
N VAL A 77 8.73 -15.52 12.93
CA VAL A 77 10.07 -14.98 13.20
C VAL A 77 10.53 -15.31 14.62
N LEU A 78 9.68 -15.15 15.63
CA LEU A 78 9.97 -15.53 17.03
C LEU A 78 10.22 -17.03 17.22
N GLN A 79 9.67 -17.86 16.34
CA GLN A 79 9.92 -19.31 16.31
C GLN A 79 11.20 -19.69 15.54
N GLY A 80 12.01 -18.72 15.11
CA GLY A 80 13.19 -18.94 14.28
C GLY A 80 12.89 -19.28 12.82
N ARG A 81 11.64 -19.13 12.36
CA ARG A 81 11.18 -19.49 11.00
C ARG A 81 11.14 -18.27 10.06
N ALA A 82 12.03 -17.32 10.26
CA ALA A 82 12.01 -16.06 9.52
C ALA A 82 12.21 -16.24 8.00
N MET A 83 13.05 -17.20 7.59
CA MET A 83 13.25 -17.55 6.18
C MET A 83 11.99 -18.09 5.49
N GLU A 84 11.07 -18.67 6.25
CA GLU A 84 9.80 -19.15 5.71
C GLU A 84 8.88 -17.99 5.36
N VAL A 85 8.84 -16.96 6.20
CA VAL A 85 8.09 -15.72 5.93
C VAL A 85 8.60 -15.08 4.64
N VAL A 86 9.92 -14.92 4.51
CA VAL A 86 10.54 -14.37 3.29
C VAL A 86 10.21 -15.22 2.07
N ARG A 87 10.30 -16.55 2.17
CA ARG A 87 9.98 -17.46 1.07
C ARG A 87 8.52 -17.34 0.64
N ILE A 88 7.58 -17.32 1.58
CA ILE A 88 6.15 -17.16 1.29
C ILE A 88 5.89 -15.84 0.59
N ALA A 89 6.49 -14.75 1.08
CA ALA A 89 6.33 -13.43 0.48
C ALA A 89 6.88 -13.35 -0.94
N LEU A 90 8.08 -13.88 -1.18
CA LEU A 90 8.66 -13.93 -2.53
C LEU A 90 7.79 -14.74 -3.50
N TRP A 91 7.24 -15.88 -3.05
CA TRP A 91 6.30 -16.67 -3.85
C TRP A 91 5.00 -15.92 -4.11
N ALA A 92 4.46 -15.22 -3.12
CA ALA A 92 3.25 -14.41 -3.27
C ALA A 92 3.46 -13.30 -4.30
N SER A 93 4.56 -12.55 -4.21
CA SER A 93 4.89 -11.48 -5.16
C SER A 93 5.16 -12.03 -6.57
N PHE A 94 5.87 -13.16 -6.69
CA PHE A 94 6.07 -13.83 -7.99
C PHE A 94 4.74 -14.29 -8.60
N LEU A 95 3.88 -14.92 -7.80
CA LEU A 95 2.59 -15.41 -8.24
C LEU A 95 1.63 -14.27 -8.61
N ALA A 96 1.70 -13.13 -7.93
CA ALA A 96 0.97 -11.92 -8.29
C ALA A 96 1.33 -11.42 -9.70
N VAL A 97 2.63 -11.43 -10.05
CA VAL A 97 3.10 -11.09 -11.41
C VAL A 97 2.53 -12.08 -12.45
N LEU A 98 2.49 -13.37 -12.13
CA LEU A 98 1.91 -14.37 -13.02
C LEU A 98 0.40 -14.19 -13.20
N PHE A 99 -0.35 -13.91 -12.12
CA PHE A 99 -1.80 -13.71 -12.17
C PHE A 99 -2.21 -12.41 -12.87
N VAL A 100 -1.35 -11.40 -12.91
CA VAL A 100 -1.59 -10.19 -13.71
C VAL A 100 -1.81 -10.51 -15.19
N LEU A 101 -1.11 -11.50 -15.75
CA LEU A 101 -1.22 -11.83 -17.18
C LEU A 101 -2.64 -12.23 -17.62
N PRO A 102 -3.32 -13.20 -16.97
CA PRO A 102 -4.71 -13.53 -17.31
C PRO A 102 -5.72 -12.47 -16.85
N LEU A 103 -5.40 -11.63 -15.86
CA LEU A 103 -6.27 -10.56 -15.38
C LEU A 103 -6.20 -9.29 -16.24
N ALA A 104 -5.09 -9.08 -16.97
CA ALA A 104 -4.87 -7.92 -17.83
C ALA A 104 -6.01 -7.63 -18.83
N PRO A 105 -6.55 -8.60 -19.59
CA PRO A 105 -7.66 -8.32 -20.51
C PRO A 105 -8.92 -7.83 -19.78
N PHE A 106 -9.24 -8.38 -18.61
CA PHE A 106 -10.35 -7.92 -17.79
C PHE A 106 -10.14 -6.48 -17.32
N TYR A 107 -8.92 -6.17 -16.86
CA TYR A 107 -8.56 -4.80 -16.47
C TYR A 107 -8.73 -3.82 -17.64
N MET A 108 -8.31 -4.18 -18.85
CA MET A 108 -8.46 -3.31 -20.03
C MET A 108 -9.92 -3.02 -20.40
N VAL A 109 -10.85 -3.92 -20.09
CA VAL A 109 -12.30 -3.71 -20.30
C VAL A 109 -12.93 -2.92 -19.15
N LEU A 110 -12.51 -3.18 -17.91
CA LEU A 110 -13.07 -2.55 -16.70
C LEU A 110 -12.55 -1.13 -16.49
N ALA A 111 -11.27 -0.87 -16.74
CA ALA A 111 -10.65 0.43 -16.46
C ALA A 111 -11.34 1.62 -17.16
N PRO A 112 -11.76 1.54 -18.43
CA PRO A 112 -12.49 2.63 -19.09
C PRO A 112 -13.90 2.88 -18.52
N LEU A 113 -14.51 1.88 -17.89
CA LEU A 113 -15.84 1.99 -17.28
C LEU A 113 -15.79 2.68 -15.91
N TYR A 114 -14.59 2.82 -15.32
CA TYR A 114 -14.42 3.44 -14.02
C TYR A 114 -14.67 4.95 -14.11
N THR A 115 -15.64 5.43 -13.33
CA THR A 115 -15.86 6.86 -13.10
C THR A 115 -15.64 7.21 -11.63
N PRO A 116 -15.25 8.47 -11.30
CA PRO A 116 -15.11 8.91 -9.92
C PRO A 116 -16.40 8.76 -9.08
N GLU A 117 -17.57 8.77 -9.71
CA GLU A 117 -18.86 8.51 -9.06
C GLU A 117 -19.00 7.05 -8.64
N VAL A 118 -18.67 6.12 -9.55
CA VAL A 118 -18.65 4.69 -9.24
C VAL A 118 -17.63 4.39 -8.13
N GLY A 119 -16.44 5.00 -8.19
CA GLY A 119 -15.43 4.86 -7.14
C GLY A 119 -15.92 5.30 -5.76
N ARG A 120 -16.56 6.48 -5.67
CA ARG A 120 -17.15 6.98 -4.42
C ARG A 120 -18.27 6.07 -3.92
N LEU A 121 -19.12 5.57 -4.82
CA LEU A 121 -20.18 4.63 -4.48
C LEU A 121 -19.62 3.32 -3.90
N LEU A 122 -18.62 2.72 -4.57
CA LEU A 122 -18.00 1.46 -4.13
C LEU A 122 -17.33 1.61 -2.77
N VAL A 123 -16.58 2.69 -2.53
CA VAL A 123 -15.98 2.97 -1.22
C VAL A 123 -17.07 3.13 -0.15
N GLY A 124 -18.15 3.85 -0.45
CA GLY A 124 -19.30 3.97 0.44
C GLY A 124 -19.95 2.63 0.77
N LEU A 125 -20.14 1.77 -0.24
CA LEU A 125 -20.68 0.42 -0.04
C LEU A 125 -19.77 -0.46 0.81
N ILE A 126 -18.46 -0.42 0.57
CA ILE A 126 -17.48 -1.15 1.40
C ILE A 126 -17.51 -0.64 2.84
N ALA A 127 -17.56 0.68 3.04
CA ALA A 127 -17.64 1.26 4.38
C ALA A 127 -18.92 0.81 5.12
N VAL A 128 -20.07 0.87 4.45
CA VAL A 128 -21.35 0.39 5.01
C VAL A 128 -21.27 -1.11 5.31
N PHE A 129 -20.74 -1.91 4.40
CA PHE A 129 -20.57 -3.35 4.59
C PHE A 129 -19.69 -3.67 5.81
N LEU A 130 -18.56 -2.98 5.98
CA LEU A 130 -17.67 -3.15 7.13
C LEU A 130 -18.38 -2.79 8.43
N ILE A 131 -19.10 -1.66 8.47
CA ILE A 131 -19.85 -1.23 9.66
C ILE A 131 -20.97 -2.23 10.00
N LEU A 132 -21.71 -2.72 9.00
CA LEU A 132 -22.80 -3.67 9.22
C LEU A 132 -22.30 -5.06 9.65
N THR A 133 -21.10 -5.45 9.23
CA THR A 133 -20.48 -6.73 9.62
C THR A 133 -20.09 -6.75 11.10
N GLU A 134 -19.85 -5.59 11.72
CA GLU A 134 -19.55 -5.49 13.14
C GLU A 134 -20.73 -5.90 14.04
N ARG A 135 -20.41 -6.59 15.14
CA ARG A 135 -21.39 -7.20 16.04
C ARG A 135 -21.81 -6.26 17.18
N GLY A 136 -23.12 -6.13 17.39
CA GLY A 136 -23.72 -5.44 18.54
C GLY A 136 -23.30 -3.97 18.65
N GLY A 137 -22.95 -3.51 19.86
CA GLY A 137 -22.55 -2.13 20.13
C GLY A 137 -21.29 -1.67 19.38
N LYS A 138 -20.44 -2.59 18.91
CA LYS A 138 -19.26 -2.27 18.09
C LYS A 138 -19.61 -1.59 16.77
N ARG A 139 -20.81 -1.87 16.22
CA ARG A 139 -21.32 -1.21 15.02
C ARG A 139 -21.41 0.32 15.21
N LEU A 140 -21.83 0.77 16.38
CA LEU A 140 -21.94 2.19 16.69
C LEU A 140 -20.55 2.84 16.76
N TYR A 141 -19.60 2.18 17.43
CA TYR A 141 -18.21 2.64 17.48
C TYR A 141 -17.57 2.69 16.10
N ALA A 142 -17.75 1.66 15.26
CA ALA A 142 -17.23 1.64 13.89
C ALA A 142 -17.80 2.80 13.04
N PHE A 143 -19.11 3.08 13.18
CA PHE A 143 -19.73 4.23 12.53
C PHE A 143 -19.13 5.56 12.99
N PHE A 144 -18.96 5.77 14.30
CA PHE A 144 -18.35 6.98 14.83
C PHE A 144 -16.89 7.15 14.38
N ILE A 145 -16.09 6.08 14.41
CA ILE A 145 -14.71 6.09 13.92
C ILE A 145 -14.68 6.48 12.44
N PHE A 146 -15.55 5.90 11.61
CA PHE A 146 -15.64 6.24 10.19
C PHE A 146 -15.93 7.74 9.96
N ILE A 147 -16.90 8.30 10.70
CA ILE A 147 -17.23 9.73 10.60
C ILE A 147 -16.07 10.61 11.08
N ILE A 148 -15.45 10.30 12.22
CA ILE A 148 -14.33 11.09 12.76
C ILE A 148 -13.15 11.06 11.78
N SER A 149 -12.79 9.90 11.25
CA SER A 149 -11.73 9.77 10.24
C SER A 149 -12.06 10.54 8.96
N GLY A 150 -13.31 10.53 8.51
CA GLY A 150 -13.76 11.33 7.36
C GLY A 150 -13.66 12.83 7.59
N VAL A 151 -14.06 13.31 8.77
CA VAL A 151 -13.94 14.72 9.16
C VAL A 151 -12.47 15.14 9.23
N LEU A 152 -11.62 14.30 9.84
CA LEU A 152 -10.18 14.54 9.91
C LEU A 152 -9.56 14.66 8.51
N GLY A 153 -9.92 13.77 7.58
CA GLY A 153 -9.49 13.85 6.19
C GLY A 153 -9.90 15.16 5.51
N MET A 154 -11.18 15.57 5.65
CA MET A 154 -11.67 16.83 5.09
C MET A 154 -10.96 18.06 5.67
N LEU A 155 -10.67 18.08 6.98
CA LEU A 155 -9.94 19.16 7.61
C LEU A 155 -8.50 19.23 7.09
N THR A 156 -7.83 18.09 6.95
CA THR A 156 -6.43 18.01 6.49
C THR A 156 -6.27 18.62 5.09
N PHE A 157 -7.22 18.37 4.19
CA PHE A 157 -7.22 18.99 2.85
C PHE A 157 -7.41 20.51 2.87
N ARG A 158 -8.04 21.07 3.92
CA ARG A 158 -8.25 22.52 4.07
C ARG A 158 -7.03 23.24 4.64
N LEU A 159 -6.07 22.52 5.24
CA LEU A 159 -4.90 23.11 5.89
C LEU A 159 -3.81 23.58 4.91
N GLY A 160 -3.95 23.33 3.60
CA GLY A 160 -2.99 23.80 2.59
C GLY A 160 -1.60 23.17 2.68
N LEU A 161 -1.49 22.00 3.33
CA LEU A 161 -0.23 21.27 3.45
C LEU A 161 0.27 20.80 2.08
N SER A 162 1.58 20.85 1.84
CA SER A 162 2.19 20.34 0.62
C SER A 162 2.00 18.82 0.47
N GLN A 163 1.94 18.10 1.59
CA GLN A 163 1.79 16.63 1.63
C GLN A 163 0.86 16.21 2.79
N PRO A 164 -0.45 16.46 2.69
CA PRO A 164 -1.39 16.29 3.79
C PRO A 164 -1.43 14.86 4.35
N PHE A 165 -1.31 13.85 3.49
CA PHE A 165 -1.32 12.45 3.89
C PHE A 165 -0.06 11.99 4.63
N TYR A 166 1.10 12.55 4.29
CA TYR A 166 2.36 12.19 4.95
C TYR A 166 2.31 12.55 6.44
N HIS A 167 1.83 13.75 6.76
CA HIS A 167 1.66 14.26 8.12
C HIS A 167 0.66 13.39 8.90
N LEU A 168 -0.48 13.08 8.27
CA LEU A 168 -1.52 12.24 8.86
C LEU A 168 -1.03 10.82 9.21
N PHE A 169 -0.23 10.20 8.33
CA PHE A 169 0.20 8.81 8.50
C PHE A 169 1.48 8.66 9.34
N THR A 170 2.33 9.68 9.38
CA THR A 170 3.53 9.67 10.23
C THR A 170 3.28 10.21 11.64
N GLY A 171 2.13 10.86 11.88
CA GLY A 171 1.81 11.48 13.16
C GLY A 171 2.63 12.75 13.45
N LEU A 172 3.18 13.38 12.41
CA LEU A 172 3.93 14.65 12.45
C LEU A 172 3.02 15.81 12.02
#